data_AF-A0A7C6CAZ9-F1
#
_entry.id   AF-A0A7C6CAZ9-F1
#
_cell.length_a   1.000
_cell.length_b   1.000
_cell.length_c   1.000
_cell.angle_alpha   90.00
_cell.angle_beta   90.00
_cell.angle_gamma   90.00
#
_symmetry.space_group_name_H-M   'P 1'
#
loop_
_entity.id
_entity.type
_entity.pdbx_description
1 polymer ?
#
loop_
_entity_poly.entity_id
_entity_poly.type
_entity_poly.pdbx_seq_one_letter_code
_entity_poly.pdbx_strand_id
1 'polypeptide(L)'
;MSSNKKIIVWLIAFLSVILVACQNDNEKYLNDKIPPVLRVESGYSNAIIYQGEEINLFEGLVAIDNLEGDITDKIEVDSGDFDKDIVGTYEVIFYVKDRAQNVSNFIYKTIEVRRMYTILERYPIYSGVIENEIFPTVENCFPGAFYHKVNSSKDYWIGIEAEVTLPFYKIDRYQSDFDATLPADPNKKNLDNPSLYFGGNARLESDVGLSMSLVLLKDGSISVGSYAFRPFWRYITNKDYDLGTYDRLNGRFYAVSCTGSGTQRNCFGQWDYQDTQYYYLPGDRLRIVVASPEPGKMQLQIEVIEKSTLAYSLELRSENGWKDPENFISPIFSSPGQGTNIKTSFKRVNAIDQVANEGKPATSTTTEVFDTIWHNTYLYRVIDNQIHRIPMTKERAAIMDCPNPNFISRTELDKNGGEVISIHPNRED
;
A
#
# COMPACT_ATOMS: atom_id res chain seq x y z
N MET A 1 -96.49 25.68 56.46
CA MET A 1 -96.96 26.62 55.40
C MET A 1 -95.88 26.63 54.33
N SER A 2 -95.89 25.75 53.32
CA SER A 2 -96.76 25.78 52.15
C SER A 2 -97.02 27.19 51.63
N SER A 3 -96.25 27.62 50.63
CA SER A 3 -96.81 28.33 49.48
C SER A 3 -95.86 28.29 48.29
N ASN A 4 -96.40 27.78 47.19
CA ASN A 4 -95.88 27.71 45.84
C ASN A 4 -95.81 29.08 45.12
N LYS A 5 -95.15 29.03 43.94
CA LYS A 5 -95.29 29.84 42.70
C LYS A 5 -94.14 30.85 42.48
N LYS A 6 -93.47 30.96 41.33
CA LYS A 6 -93.67 30.45 39.96
C LYS A 6 -92.37 30.60 39.13
N ILE A 7 -92.22 29.65 38.21
CA ILE A 7 -91.39 29.54 36.98
C ILE A 7 -91.07 30.87 36.27
N ILE A 8 -89.83 31.02 35.76
CA ILE A 8 -89.48 31.51 34.41
C ILE A 8 -88.15 30.86 33.96
N VAL A 9 -88.15 30.44 32.70
CA VAL A 9 -87.18 29.68 31.88
C VAL A 9 -85.91 30.50 31.54
N TRP A 10 -84.81 29.83 31.17
CA TRP A 10 -83.85 30.09 30.06
C TRP A 10 -82.51 29.42 30.45
N LEU A 11 -82.16 28.26 29.91
CA LEU A 11 -81.58 27.98 28.59
C LEU A 11 -80.11 27.55 28.79
N ILE A 12 -79.79 26.40 28.21
CA ILE A 12 -78.51 25.70 28.17
C ILE A 12 -77.37 26.64 27.74
N ALA A 13 -76.24 26.64 28.46
CA ALA A 13 -74.96 27.06 27.89
C ALA A 13 -73.76 26.39 28.60
N PHE A 14 -73.31 25.30 27.96
CA PHE A 14 -71.90 25.02 27.68
C PHE A 14 -70.92 24.82 28.85
N LEU A 15 -70.96 23.60 29.36
CA LEU A 15 -69.80 22.86 29.83
C LEU A 15 -68.95 22.42 28.62
N SER A 16 -68.14 23.31 28.03
CA SER A 16 -66.98 22.89 27.20
C SER A 16 -66.13 24.10 26.79
N VAL A 17 -65.18 24.51 27.63
CA VAL A 17 -64.04 25.32 27.20
C VAL A 17 -62.77 24.79 27.85
N ILE A 18 -62.50 23.50 27.68
CA ILE A 18 -61.16 22.91 27.89
C ILE A 18 -61.02 21.73 26.92
N LEU A 19 -61.01 21.99 25.60
CA LEU A 19 -60.61 20.99 24.58
C LEU A 19 -60.55 21.54 23.14
N VAL A 20 -60.10 22.79 22.91
CA VAL A 20 -59.87 23.28 21.53
C VAL A 20 -58.63 24.16 21.45
N ALA A 21 -57.49 23.67 21.93
CA ALA A 21 -56.18 24.31 21.68
C ALA A 21 -55.03 23.31 21.46
N CYS A 22 -55.30 22.01 21.32
CA CYS A 22 -54.28 21.01 20.98
C CYS A 22 -54.53 20.27 19.65
N GLN A 23 -55.57 20.61 18.88
CA GLN A 23 -55.88 19.93 17.62
C GLN A 23 -55.37 20.65 16.35
N ASN A 24 -54.96 21.92 16.42
CA ASN A 24 -54.63 22.70 15.21
C ASN A 24 -53.16 22.67 14.76
N ASP A 25 -52.21 22.23 15.59
CA ASP A 25 -50.79 22.29 15.21
C ASP A 25 -50.35 21.12 14.31
N ASN A 26 -51.06 19.99 14.31
CA ASN A 26 -50.70 18.82 13.49
C ASN A 26 -51.30 18.85 12.08
N GLU A 27 -52.45 19.52 11.87
CA GLU A 27 -53.08 19.58 10.54
C GLU A 27 -52.22 20.33 9.51
N LYS A 28 -51.43 21.33 9.94
CA LYS A 28 -50.55 22.07 9.03
C LYS A 28 -49.46 21.17 8.42
N TYR A 29 -48.93 20.24 9.22
CA TYR A 29 -47.91 19.29 8.76
C TYR A 29 -48.51 18.21 7.87
N LEU A 30 -49.70 17.72 8.18
CA LEU A 30 -50.35 16.65 7.40
C LEU A 30 -50.85 17.11 6.02
N ASN A 31 -51.03 18.43 5.83
CA ASN A 31 -51.43 19.02 4.55
C ASN A 31 -50.26 19.60 3.75
N ASP A 32 -49.02 19.44 4.23
CA ASP A 32 -47.85 19.90 3.49
C ASP A 32 -47.72 19.14 2.16
N LYS A 33 -47.30 19.86 1.11
CA LYS A 33 -47.06 19.33 -0.24
C LYS A 33 -45.67 19.65 -0.75
N ILE A 34 -44.87 20.38 0.04
CA ILE A 34 -43.50 20.74 -0.32
C ILE A 34 -42.60 19.65 0.24
N PRO A 35 -41.85 18.92 -0.61
CA PRO A 35 -40.95 17.91 -0.12
C PRO A 35 -39.73 18.50 0.60
N PRO A 36 -39.16 17.77 1.56
CA PRO A 36 -37.89 18.13 2.17
C PRO A 36 -36.74 18.12 1.15
N VAL A 37 -35.69 18.89 1.44
CA VAL A 37 -34.48 18.96 0.63
C VAL A 37 -33.35 18.23 1.33
N LEU A 38 -32.84 17.18 0.69
CA LEU A 38 -31.69 16.40 1.15
C LEU A 38 -30.42 16.87 0.44
N ARG A 39 -29.34 17.09 1.19
CA ARG A 39 -28.05 17.53 0.68
C ARG A 39 -26.92 16.65 1.22
N VAL A 40 -25.84 16.57 0.45
CA VAL A 40 -24.58 15.98 0.86
C VAL A 40 -23.51 17.06 0.85
N GLU A 41 -22.75 17.12 1.94
CA GLU A 41 -21.59 18.01 2.04
C GLU A 41 -20.50 17.58 1.07
N SER A 42 -19.71 18.56 0.61
CA SER A 42 -18.60 18.29 -0.30
C SER A 42 -17.61 17.32 0.33
N GLY A 43 -17.23 16.27 -0.40
CA GLY A 43 -16.32 15.22 0.08
C GLY A 43 -16.99 13.97 0.63
N TYR A 44 -18.31 13.97 0.85
CA TYR A 44 -19.02 12.82 1.44
C TYR A 44 -19.82 11.98 0.44
N SER A 45 -19.73 12.27 -0.87
CA SER A 45 -20.40 11.48 -1.92
C SER A 45 -19.75 10.13 -2.20
N ASN A 46 -18.48 9.96 -1.81
CA ASN A 46 -17.74 8.70 -1.96
C ASN A 46 -17.10 8.33 -0.63
N ALA A 47 -17.06 7.04 -0.33
CA ALA A 47 -16.34 6.48 0.82
C ALA A 47 -15.51 5.27 0.38
N ILE A 48 -14.36 5.09 1.01
CA ILE A 48 -13.52 3.91 0.84
C ILE A 48 -13.33 3.31 2.21
N ILE A 49 -13.62 2.03 2.34
CA ILE A 49 -13.41 1.26 3.57
C ILE A 49 -12.62 0.02 3.27
N TYR A 50 -11.93 -0.51 4.27
CA TYR A 50 -11.36 -1.85 4.21
C TYR A 50 -12.37 -2.89 4.66
N GLN A 51 -12.22 -4.11 4.16
CA GLN A 51 -13.10 -5.23 4.49
C GLN A 51 -13.26 -5.38 6.01
N GLY A 52 -14.51 -5.37 6.48
CA GLY A 52 -14.87 -5.45 7.90
C GLY A 52 -14.77 -4.14 8.69
N GLU A 53 -14.27 -3.06 8.09
CA GLU A 53 -14.24 -1.73 8.71
C GLU A 53 -15.67 -1.18 8.90
N GLU A 54 -15.91 -0.55 10.05
CA GLU A 54 -17.18 0.12 10.32
C GLU A 54 -17.28 1.46 9.60
N ILE A 55 -18.46 1.81 9.10
CA ILE A 55 -18.71 3.08 8.42
C ILE A 55 -20.01 3.73 8.87
N ASN A 56 -19.96 5.04 9.09
CA ASN A 56 -21.16 5.85 9.25
C ASN A 56 -21.67 6.33 7.88
N LEU A 57 -22.66 5.62 7.34
CA LEU A 57 -23.27 5.94 6.03
C LEU A 57 -23.88 7.35 5.97
N PHE A 58 -24.35 7.88 7.10
CA PHE A 58 -25.05 9.16 7.18
C PHE A 58 -24.13 10.38 7.26
N GLU A 59 -22.82 10.18 7.37
CA GLU A 59 -21.86 11.28 7.56
C GLU A 59 -21.92 12.32 6.44
N GLY A 60 -22.00 13.60 6.79
CA GLY A 60 -22.10 14.71 5.82
C GLY A 60 -23.44 14.81 5.08
N LEU A 61 -24.48 14.09 5.50
CA LEU A 61 -25.84 14.31 4.99
C LEU A 61 -26.60 15.30 5.87
N VAL A 62 -27.38 16.19 5.24
CA VAL A 62 -28.22 17.19 5.92
C VAL A 62 -29.58 17.26 5.22
N ALA A 63 -30.66 17.25 5.99
CA ALA A 63 -32.02 17.36 5.48
C ALA A 63 -32.81 18.50 6.14
N ILE A 64 -33.36 19.39 5.31
CA ILE A 64 -34.18 20.53 5.77
C ILE A 64 -35.56 20.48 5.13
N ASP A 65 -36.57 20.71 5.95
CA ASP A 65 -37.98 20.83 5.58
C ASP A 65 -38.51 22.25 5.88
N ASN A 66 -39.50 22.70 5.12
CA ASN A 66 -40.08 24.04 5.26
C ASN A 66 -40.92 24.23 6.53
N LEU A 67 -41.55 23.20 7.08
CA LEU A 67 -42.37 23.29 8.30
C LEU A 67 -41.70 22.61 9.50
N GLU A 68 -40.95 21.53 9.29
CA GLU A 68 -40.30 20.75 10.35
C GLU A 68 -38.90 21.27 10.69
N GLY A 69 -38.28 22.06 9.81
CA GLY A 69 -36.92 22.55 10.01
C GLY A 69 -35.90 21.45 9.73
N ASP A 70 -34.96 21.25 10.64
CA ASP A 70 -33.95 20.20 10.50
C ASP A 70 -34.54 18.82 10.80
N ILE A 71 -34.51 17.96 9.78
CA ILE A 71 -34.97 16.58 9.87
C ILE A 71 -33.86 15.59 9.48
N THR A 72 -32.60 15.97 9.65
CA THR A 72 -31.42 15.14 9.33
C THR A 72 -31.46 13.78 10.02
N ASP A 73 -31.95 13.73 11.27
CA ASP A 73 -32.09 12.47 12.02
C ASP A 73 -33.17 11.52 11.46
N LYS A 74 -33.94 11.95 10.46
CA LYS A 74 -34.98 11.15 9.78
C LYS A 74 -34.55 10.60 8.43
N ILE A 75 -33.31 10.84 8.02
CA ILE A 75 -32.82 10.31 6.74
C ILE A 75 -32.88 8.78 6.76
N GLU A 76 -33.48 8.22 5.72
CA GLU A 76 -33.58 6.78 5.45
C GLU A 76 -32.51 6.39 4.42
N VAL A 77 -32.03 5.15 4.50
CA VAL A 77 -31.06 4.58 3.56
C VAL A 77 -31.62 3.30 2.94
N ASP A 78 -31.49 3.18 1.63
CA ASP A 78 -31.57 1.92 0.91
C ASP A 78 -30.12 1.50 0.57
N SER A 79 -29.66 0.46 1.27
CA SER A 79 -28.29 -0.04 1.12
C SER A 79 -28.11 -1.05 -0.01
N GLY A 80 -29.20 -1.45 -0.70
CA GLY A 80 -29.12 -2.45 -1.77
C GLY A 80 -28.41 -3.72 -1.34
N ASP A 81 -27.35 -4.08 -2.07
CA ASP A 81 -26.47 -5.23 -1.84
C ASP A 81 -25.15 -4.88 -1.13
N PHE A 82 -25.05 -3.68 -0.55
CA PHE A 82 -23.87 -3.25 0.20
C PHE A 82 -23.54 -4.23 1.31
N ASP A 83 -22.34 -4.80 1.23
CA ASP A 83 -21.76 -5.69 2.23
C ASP A 83 -20.31 -5.25 2.50
N LYS A 84 -20.07 -4.75 3.72
CA LYS A 84 -18.74 -4.28 4.15
C LYS A 84 -17.70 -5.41 4.23
N ASP A 85 -18.14 -6.67 4.24
CA ASP A 85 -17.27 -7.84 4.29
C ASP A 85 -16.96 -8.37 2.88
N ILE A 86 -17.51 -7.78 1.82
CA ILE A 86 -17.27 -8.20 0.43
C ILE A 86 -16.61 -7.06 -0.34
N VAL A 87 -15.46 -7.36 -0.96
CA VAL A 87 -14.74 -6.40 -1.79
C VAL A 87 -15.57 -6.06 -3.03
N GLY A 88 -15.77 -4.76 -3.28
CA GLY A 88 -16.63 -4.30 -4.37
C GLY A 88 -16.85 -2.79 -4.34
N THR A 89 -17.58 -2.30 -5.34
CA THR A 89 -18.08 -0.94 -5.38
C THR A 89 -19.60 -0.98 -5.32
N TYR A 90 -20.17 -0.30 -4.35
CA TYR A 90 -21.59 -0.30 -4.03
C TYR A 90 -22.15 1.10 -4.13
N GLU A 91 -23.41 1.20 -4.54
CA GLU A 91 -24.15 2.46 -4.53
C GLU A 91 -25.25 2.35 -3.46
N VAL A 92 -25.25 3.28 -2.51
CA VAL A 92 -26.30 3.39 -1.49
C VAL A 92 -27.11 4.65 -1.70
N ILE A 93 -28.41 4.57 -1.46
CA ILE A 93 -29.37 5.63 -1.80
C ILE A 93 -29.97 6.18 -0.52
N PHE A 94 -29.95 7.51 -0.37
CA PHE A 94 -30.57 8.20 0.76
C PHE A 94 -31.75 9.04 0.31
N TYR A 95 -32.76 9.09 1.17
CA TYR A 95 -33.92 9.95 1.03
C TYR A 95 -34.47 10.26 2.42
N VAL A 96 -35.38 11.22 2.51
CA VAL A 96 -36.08 11.55 3.75
C VAL A 96 -37.55 11.82 3.46
N LYS A 97 -38.42 11.45 4.40
CA LYS A 97 -39.84 11.76 4.36
C LYS A 97 -40.20 12.73 5.46
N ASP A 98 -40.99 13.74 5.10
CA ASP A 98 -41.65 14.59 6.10
C ASP A 98 -42.85 13.86 6.74
N ARG A 99 -43.54 14.53 7.66
CA ARG A 99 -44.74 14.02 8.33
C ARG A 99 -45.94 13.89 7.40
N ALA A 100 -46.00 14.67 6.30
CA ALA A 100 -47.00 14.55 5.25
C ALA A 100 -46.74 13.38 4.27
N GLN A 101 -45.59 12.71 4.39
CA GLN A 101 -45.10 11.67 3.48
C GLN A 101 -44.64 12.19 2.11
N ASN A 102 -44.29 13.48 2.00
CA ASN A 102 -43.55 13.96 0.84
C ASN A 102 -42.12 13.43 0.89
N VAL A 103 -41.60 12.97 -0.26
CA VAL A 103 -40.28 12.35 -0.37
C VAL A 103 -39.28 13.34 -0.96
N SER A 104 -38.11 13.46 -0.36
CA SER A 104 -37.03 14.33 -0.86
C SER A 104 -36.49 13.91 -2.22
N ASN A 105 -35.56 14.70 -2.76
CA ASN A 105 -34.61 14.21 -3.75
C ASN A 105 -33.78 13.04 -3.18
N PHE A 106 -33.31 12.16 -4.07
CA PHE A 106 -32.38 11.08 -3.73
C PHE A 106 -30.94 11.57 -3.78
N ILE A 107 -30.13 11.11 -2.83
CA ILE A 107 -28.67 11.24 -2.85
C ILE A 107 -28.06 9.86 -2.96
N TYR A 108 -27.11 9.71 -3.88
CA TYR A 108 -26.36 8.48 -4.08
C TYR A 108 -24.98 8.65 -3.47
N LYS A 109 -24.54 7.70 -2.66
CA LYS A 109 -23.13 7.59 -2.25
C LYS A 109 -22.52 6.33 -2.83
N THR A 110 -21.28 6.45 -3.33
CA THR A 110 -20.49 5.31 -3.78
C THR A 110 -19.61 4.83 -2.63
N ILE A 111 -19.65 3.54 -2.30
CA ILE A 111 -18.79 2.92 -1.30
C ILE A 111 -17.89 1.90 -1.98
N GLU A 112 -16.58 2.09 -1.90
CA GLU A 112 -15.59 1.12 -2.35
C GLU A 112 -15.07 0.33 -1.15
N VAL A 113 -15.43 -0.96 -1.07
CA VAL A 113 -14.87 -1.90 -0.09
C VAL A 113 -13.61 -2.49 -0.68
N ARG A 114 -12.46 -2.17 -0.08
CA ARG A 114 -11.15 -2.68 -0.46
C ARG A 114 -10.74 -3.84 0.44
N ARG A 115 -9.97 -4.78 -0.08
CA ARG A 115 -9.44 -5.91 0.72
C ARG A 115 -8.51 -5.37 1.81
N MET A 116 -8.70 -5.78 3.06
CA MET A 116 -7.73 -5.57 4.13
C MET A 116 -6.60 -6.58 3.97
N TYR A 117 -5.36 -6.11 3.82
CA TYR A 117 -4.20 -6.98 3.82
C TYR A 117 -3.51 -6.90 5.18
N THR A 118 -3.20 -8.06 5.75
CA THR A 118 -2.30 -8.17 6.90
C THR A 118 -0.95 -8.67 6.44
N ILE A 119 0.08 -8.43 7.25
CA ILE A 119 1.38 -9.07 7.06
C ILE A 119 1.18 -10.59 7.07
N LEU A 120 1.74 -11.25 6.07
CA LEU A 120 1.61 -12.67 5.88
C LEU A 120 2.29 -13.41 7.03
N GLU A 121 1.55 -14.28 7.70
CA GLU A 121 2.12 -15.16 8.71
C GLU A 121 3.23 -16.05 8.11
N ARG A 122 4.15 -16.50 8.96
CA ARG A 122 5.25 -17.37 8.54
C ARG A 122 4.73 -18.78 8.30
N TYR A 123 4.78 -19.24 7.05
CA TYR A 123 4.46 -20.63 6.70
C TYR A 123 5.44 -21.64 7.34
N PRO A 124 5.06 -22.92 7.48
CA PRO A 124 5.99 -23.95 7.94
C PRO A 124 7.21 -24.08 7.00
N ILE A 125 8.38 -24.35 7.58
CA ILE A 125 9.58 -24.64 6.79
C ILE A 125 9.52 -26.10 6.33
N TYR A 126 9.82 -26.33 5.05
CA TYR A 126 9.98 -27.67 4.51
C TYR A 126 11.45 -27.91 4.13
N SER A 127 12.03 -28.95 4.72
CA SER A 127 13.43 -29.36 4.51
C SER A 127 13.55 -30.74 3.83
N GLY A 128 12.44 -31.30 3.34
CA GLY A 128 12.41 -32.57 2.65
C GLY A 128 12.88 -32.47 1.19
N VAL A 129 12.83 -33.61 0.49
CA VAL A 129 13.12 -33.68 -0.95
C VAL A 129 11.88 -33.26 -1.72
N ILE A 130 12.04 -32.29 -2.61
CA ILE A 130 10.97 -31.88 -3.53
C ILE A 130 11.11 -32.72 -4.80
N GLU A 131 10.10 -33.54 -5.08
CA GLU A 131 10.11 -34.41 -6.26
C GLU A 131 10.16 -33.57 -7.55
N ASN A 132 11.07 -33.94 -8.46
CA ASN A 132 11.26 -33.27 -9.75
C ASN A 132 11.59 -31.76 -9.64
N GLU A 133 12.19 -31.34 -8.53
CA GLU A 133 12.71 -29.99 -8.37
C GLU A 133 13.76 -29.67 -9.43
N ILE A 134 13.67 -28.45 -9.97
CA ILE A 134 14.63 -27.93 -10.94
C ILE A 134 15.64 -27.08 -10.18
N PHE A 135 16.94 -27.30 -10.42
CA PHE A 135 18.01 -26.47 -9.86
C PHE A 135 18.49 -25.42 -10.87
N PRO A 136 18.89 -24.22 -10.42
CA PRO A 136 19.23 -23.13 -11.31
C PRO A 136 20.61 -23.31 -11.96
N THR A 137 20.81 -22.62 -13.07
CA THR A 137 22.11 -22.43 -13.71
C THR A 137 22.52 -20.98 -13.61
N VAL A 138 23.82 -20.72 -13.45
CA VAL A 138 24.35 -19.35 -13.41
C VAL A 138 24.15 -18.67 -14.76
N GLU A 139 23.64 -17.44 -14.73
CA GLU A 139 23.44 -16.59 -15.91
C GLU A 139 24.61 -15.60 -16.09
N ASN A 140 24.72 -15.03 -17.28
CA ASN A 140 25.72 -14.00 -17.58
C ASN A 140 25.32 -12.64 -16.99
N CYS A 141 26.30 -11.85 -16.58
CA CYS A 141 26.07 -10.47 -16.15
C CYS A 141 25.40 -9.66 -17.25
N PHE A 142 24.28 -9.02 -16.91
CA PHE A 142 23.72 -7.91 -17.66
C PHE A 142 24.46 -6.61 -17.31
N PRO A 143 24.95 -5.84 -18.30
CA PRO A 143 25.74 -4.65 -18.05
C PRO A 143 24.87 -3.46 -17.61
N GLY A 144 25.43 -2.59 -16.76
CA GLY A 144 24.83 -1.29 -16.42
C GLY A 144 24.92 -0.88 -14.96
N ALA A 145 25.27 -1.81 -14.06
CA ALA A 145 25.30 -1.59 -12.62
C ALA A 145 26.32 -2.50 -11.94
N PHE A 146 26.60 -2.23 -10.67
CA PHE A 146 27.26 -3.17 -9.76
C PHE A 146 26.19 -3.90 -8.97
N TYR A 147 26.17 -5.23 -8.99
CA TYR A 147 25.16 -5.96 -8.26
C TYR A 147 25.59 -7.38 -7.90
N HIS A 148 25.08 -7.82 -6.76
CA HIS A 148 25.03 -9.22 -6.37
C HIS A 148 23.59 -9.71 -6.53
N LYS A 149 23.39 -10.81 -7.27
CA LYS A 149 22.07 -11.42 -7.49
C LYS A 149 22.10 -12.89 -7.12
N VAL A 150 21.06 -13.33 -6.41
CA VAL A 150 20.78 -14.74 -6.16
C VAL A 150 19.45 -15.09 -6.80
N ASN A 151 19.45 -16.00 -7.77
CA ASN A 151 18.27 -16.39 -8.54
C ASN A 151 17.91 -17.86 -8.31
N SER A 152 16.60 -18.14 -8.22
CA SER A 152 16.09 -19.50 -8.22
C SER A 152 15.99 -20.03 -9.65
N SER A 153 15.77 -21.34 -9.79
CA SER A 153 15.33 -21.92 -11.05
C SER A 153 13.89 -21.46 -11.37
N LYS A 154 13.48 -21.67 -12.63
CA LYS A 154 12.05 -21.70 -12.95
C LYS A 154 11.43 -23.01 -12.47
N ASP A 155 10.65 -22.93 -11.40
CA ASP A 155 9.90 -24.05 -10.83
C ASP A 155 8.52 -23.54 -10.33
N TYR A 156 7.76 -24.36 -9.61
CA TYR A 156 6.43 -24.01 -9.08
C TYR A 156 6.50 -23.10 -7.84
N TRP A 157 7.36 -22.08 -7.88
CA TRP A 157 7.46 -21.06 -6.85
C TRP A 157 6.26 -20.11 -6.94
N ILE A 158 5.75 -19.67 -5.78
CA ILE A 158 4.63 -18.73 -5.68
C ILE A 158 4.97 -17.46 -4.89
N GLY A 159 6.18 -17.38 -4.34
CA GLY A 159 6.67 -16.24 -3.58
C GLY A 159 8.11 -16.42 -3.14
N ILE A 160 8.65 -15.35 -2.56
CA ILE A 160 9.94 -15.32 -1.87
C ILE A 160 9.79 -14.44 -0.63
N GLU A 161 10.49 -14.80 0.44
CA GLU A 161 10.66 -13.96 1.61
C GLU A 161 12.10 -13.96 2.10
N ALA A 162 12.49 -12.91 2.81
CA ALA A 162 13.75 -12.88 3.53
C ALA A 162 13.67 -11.92 4.72
N GLU A 163 14.40 -12.25 5.79
CA GLU A 163 14.78 -11.27 6.80
C GLU A 163 16.11 -10.63 6.43
N VAL A 164 16.17 -9.30 6.42
CA VAL A 164 17.33 -8.53 6.02
C VAL A 164 17.55 -7.34 6.94
N THR A 165 18.80 -7.13 7.38
CA THR A 165 19.23 -5.87 7.98
C THR A 165 19.77 -4.98 6.86
N LEU A 166 19.22 -3.77 6.75
CA LEU A 166 19.58 -2.85 5.68
C LEU A 166 21.03 -2.35 5.80
N PRO A 167 21.73 -2.24 4.67
CA PRO A 167 23.14 -1.87 4.65
C PRO A 167 23.36 -0.41 5.02
N PHE A 168 24.60 -0.10 5.37
CA PHE A 168 25.11 1.26 5.28
C PHE A 168 25.55 1.57 3.85
N TYR A 169 25.61 2.85 3.50
CA TYR A 169 26.05 3.31 2.19
C TYR A 169 26.98 4.51 2.32
N LYS A 170 27.82 4.69 1.31
CA LYS A 170 28.58 5.90 1.07
C LYS A 170 28.53 6.19 -0.43
N ILE A 171 27.68 7.13 -0.84
CA ILE A 171 27.53 7.51 -2.25
C ILE A 171 28.59 8.53 -2.59
N ASP A 172 29.35 8.28 -3.65
CA ASP A 172 30.51 9.11 -4.03
C ASP A 172 30.48 9.52 -5.53
N ARG A 173 29.31 9.34 -6.19
CA ARG A 173 29.11 9.75 -7.59
C ARG A 173 27.85 10.58 -7.76
N TYR A 174 28.03 11.85 -8.11
CA TYR A 174 26.98 12.86 -8.24
C TYR A 174 27.06 13.59 -9.58
N GLN A 175 25.98 14.27 -9.95
CA GLN A 175 25.91 15.09 -11.14
C GLN A 175 26.75 16.39 -11.06
N SER A 176 27.03 16.86 -9.84
CA SER A 176 27.78 18.08 -9.55
C SER A 176 28.50 17.95 -8.20
N ASP A 177 29.31 18.96 -7.86
CA ASP A 177 30.03 19.03 -6.58
C ASP A 177 29.07 18.81 -5.39
N PHE A 178 29.49 17.92 -4.49
CA PHE A 178 28.71 17.42 -3.35
C PHE A 178 29.54 17.44 -2.07
N ASP A 179 28.86 17.31 -0.93
CA ASP A 179 29.51 17.19 0.37
C ASP A 179 29.96 15.75 0.63
N ALA A 180 31.25 15.48 0.40
CA ALA A 180 31.87 14.17 0.62
C ALA A 180 32.03 13.80 2.11
N THR A 181 31.70 14.69 3.05
CA THR A 181 31.66 14.36 4.49
C THR A 181 30.40 13.60 4.87
N LEU A 182 29.36 13.67 4.04
CA LEU A 182 28.10 12.98 4.25
C LEU A 182 28.10 11.59 3.59
N PRO A 183 27.47 10.57 4.21
CA PRO A 183 27.23 9.29 3.53
C PRO A 183 26.41 9.42 2.25
N ALA A 184 25.50 10.39 2.19
CA ALA A 184 24.82 10.84 0.99
C ALA A 184 24.49 12.33 1.11
N ASP A 185 24.63 13.10 0.03
CA ASP A 185 24.27 14.52 0.00
C ASP A 185 22.82 14.68 -0.48
N PRO A 186 21.86 15.06 0.40
CA PRO A 186 20.45 15.17 0.01
C PRO A 186 20.20 16.33 -0.96
N ASN A 187 21.12 17.29 -1.08
CA ASN A 187 20.98 18.47 -1.92
C ASN A 187 21.54 18.29 -3.34
N LYS A 188 22.12 17.12 -3.63
CA LYS A 188 22.78 16.83 -4.91
C LYS A 188 22.24 15.57 -5.53
N LYS A 189 22.12 15.57 -6.86
CA LYS A 189 21.62 14.42 -7.59
C LYS A 189 22.69 13.32 -7.62
N ASN A 190 22.48 12.26 -6.84
CA ASN A 190 23.26 11.03 -6.92
C ASN A 190 23.05 10.36 -8.29
N LEU A 191 24.15 9.87 -8.88
CA LEU A 191 24.14 9.11 -10.13
C LEU A 191 24.24 7.60 -9.88
N ASP A 192 24.71 7.21 -8.71
CA ASP A 192 24.65 5.85 -8.18
C ASP A 192 23.52 5.75 -7.16
N ASN A 193 22.70 4.70 -7.26
CA ASN A 193 21.52 4.54 -6.43
C ASN A 193 21.48 3.12 -5.83
N PRO A 194 21.81 2.98 -4.54
CA PRO A 194 21.68 1.72 -3.83
C PRO A 194 20.25 1.19 -3.83
N SER A 195 20.09 -0.10 -4.10
CA SER A 195 18.80 -0.79 -4.05
C SER A 195 18.94 -2.21 -3.49
N LEU A 196 17.88 -2.67 -2.85
CA LEU A 196 17.71 -4.02 -2.32
C LEU A 196 16.34 -4.52 -2.73
N TYR A 197 16.28 -5.41 -3.71
CA TYR A 197 15.02 -5.81 -4.30
C TYR A 197 14.94 -7.29 -4.58
N PHE A 198 13.71 -7.75 -4.68
CA PHE A 198 13.36 -9.08 -5.13
C PHE A 198 12.81 -8.96 -6.54
N GLY A 199 12.73 -10.06 -7.26
CA GLY A 199 12.00 -10.06 -8.51
C GLY A 199 11.37 -11.40 -8.78
N GLY A 200 10.29 -11.39 -9.55
CA GLY A 200 9.64 -12.58 -10.05
C GLY A 200 9.69 -12.61 -11.57
N ASN A 201 9.96 -13.77 -12.15
CA ASN A 201 9.84 -13.99 -13.58
C ASN A 201 8.89 -15.15 -13.85
N ALA A 202 7.68 -14.79 -14.29
CA ALA A 202 6.66 -15.71 -14.74
C ALA A 202 6.58 -15.68 -16.27
N ARG A 203 5.51 -15.10 -16.84
CA ARG A 203 5.47 -14.73 -18.27
C ARG A 203 6.21 -13.43 -18.52
N LEU A 204 6.19 -12.54 -17.53
CA LEU A 204 6.80 -11.23 -17.56
C LEU A 204 7.57 -11.00 -16.25
N GLU A 205 8.50 -10.06 -16.30
CA GLU A 205 9.37 -9.73 -15.17
C GLU A 205 8.72 -8.70 -14.23
N SER A 206 9.05 -8.83 -12.95
CA SER A 206 8.76 -7.87 -11.89
C SER A 206 10.01 -7.68 -11.01
N ASP A 207 10.22 -6.46 -10.54
CA ASP A 207 11.30 -6.06 -9.62
C ASP A 207 10.68 -5.22 -8.50
N VAL A 208 10.80 -5.68 -7.27
CA VAL A 208 9.95 -5.27 -6.16
C VAL A 208 10.75 -5.28 -4.87
N GLY A 209 10.76 -4.17 -4.13
CA GLY A 209 11.49 -4.11 -2.87
C GLY A 209 11.79 -2.68 -2.48
N LEU A 210 13.05 -2.43 -2.13
CA LEU A 210 13.53 -1.16 -1.60
C LEU A 210 14.57 -0.54 -2.53
N SER A 211 14.44 0.76 -2.75
CA SER A 211 15.44 1.53 -3.47
C SER A 211 15.63 2.86 -2.76
N MET A 212 16.88 3.35 -2.72
CA MET A 212 17.11 4.70 -2.26
C MET A 212 16.30 5.66 -3.14
N SER A 213 15.53 6.53 -2.48
CA SER A 213 14.57 7.42 -3.13
C SER A 213 14.61 8.80 -2.48
N LEU A 214 14.01 9.79 -3.17
CA LEU A 214 13.86 11.14 -2.63
C LEU A 214 13.03 11.12 -1.35
N VAL A 215 13.26 12.08 -0.46
CA VAL A 215 12.60 12.17 0.85
C VAL A 215 12.11 13.59 1.15
N LEU A 216 11.16 13.69 2.06
CA LEU A 216 10.74 14.96 2.67
C LEU A 216 11.76 15.39 3.72
N LEU A 217 12.36 16.56 3.57
CA LEU A 217 13.29 17.14 4.53
C LEU A 217 12.56 17.98 5.59
N LYS A 218 13.26 18.29 6.69
CA LYS A 218 12.70 19.05 7.82
C LYS A 218 12.02 20.37 7.43
N ASP A 219 12.57 21.05 6.43
CA ASP A 219 12.08 22.34 5.95
C ASP A 219 10.83 22.22 5.05
N GLY A 220 10.34 21.00 4.82
CA GLY A 220 9.20 20.70 3.96
C GLY A 220 9.56 20.54 2.49
N SER A 221 10.83 20.70 2.12
CA SER A 221 11.30 20.46 0.75
C SER A 221 11.53 18.97 0.47
N ILE A 222 11.59 18.62 -0.82
CA ILE A 222 12.00 17.27 -1.24
C ILE A 222 13.49 17.29 -1.56
N SER A 223 14.21 16.29 -1.07
CA SER A 223 15.62 16.13 -1.41
C SER A 223 15.84 16.06 -2.92
N VAL A 224 17.00 16.54 -3.38
CA VAL A 224 17.42 16.46 -4.79
C VAL A 224 18.01 15.08 -5.09
N GLY A 225 18.78 14.56 -4.15
CA GLY A 225 19.34 13.21 -4.16
C GLY A 225 18.43 12.21 -3.46
N SER A 226 18.53 10.94 -3.87
CA SER A 226 17.96 9.82 -3.12
C SER A 226 18.66 9.69 -1.77
N TYR A 227 17.90 9.50 -0.69
CA TYR A 227 18.44 9.66 0.67
C TYR A 227 17.99 8.60 1.69
N ALA A 228 16.88 7.89 1.46
CA ALA A 228 16.45 6.76 2.30
C ALA A 228 15.88 5.63 1.45
N PHE A 229 15.93 4.39 1.95
CA PHE A 229 15.30 3.25 1.28
C PHE A 229 13.78 3.35 1.39
N ARG A 230 13.10 3.34 0.25
CA ARG A 230 11.64 3.41 0.16
C ARG A 230 11.11 2.26 -0.69
N PRO A 231 9.87 1.80 -0.42
CA PRO A 231 9.25 0.73 -1.19
C PRO A 231 8.98 1.15 -2.64
N PHE A 232 9.27 0.24 -3.56
CA PHE A 232 8.91 0.36 -4.97
C PHE A 232 8.46 -0.99 -5.53
N TRP A 233 7.67 -0.94 -6.59
CA TRP A 233 7.31 -2.11 -7.38
C TRP A 233 7.30 -1.76 -8.86
N ARG A 234 8.12 -2.47 -9.62
CA ARG A 234 8.20 -2.43 -11.06
C ARG A 234 7.67 -3.73 -11.62
N TYR A 235 6.83 -3.65 -12.65
CA TYR A 235 6.24 -4.82 -13.27
C TYR A 235 5.97 -4.58 -14.75
N ILE A 236 6.25 -5.59 -15.57
CA ILE A 236 5.85 -5.59 -16.97
C ILE A 236 4.49 -6.27 -17.07
N THR A 237 3.53 -5.63 -17.73
CA THR A 237 2.21 -6.20 -17.97
C THR A 237 1.65 -5.85 -19.33
N ASN A 238 0.65 -6.60 -19.79
CA ASN A 238 -0.08 -6.36 -21.02
C ASN A 238 -1.55 -5.95 -20.81
N LYS A 239 -1.99 -5.89 -19.55
CA LYS A 239 -3.34 -5.50 -19.13
C LYS A 239 -3.30 -5.02 -17.68
N ASP A 240 -4.41 -4.47 -17.19
CA ASP A 240 -4.55 -4.03 -15.79
C ASP A 240 -3.47 -3.01 -15.39
N TYR A 241 -3.25 -2.01 -16.24
CA TYR A 241 -2.32 -0.92 -15.97
C TYR A 241 -2.92 0.00 -14.91
N ASP A 242 -2.38 0.00 -13.70
CA ASP A 242 -2.81 0.84 -12.58
C ASP A 242 -2.29 2.29 -12.68
N LEU A 243 -2.36 2.91 -13.87
CA LEU A 243 -1.82 4.25 -14.12
C LEU A 243 -2.56 5.30 -13.28
N GLY A 244 -1.81 6.11 -12.52
CA GLY A 244 -2.42 7.19 -11.74
C GLY A 244 -1.43 7.87 -10.81
N THR A 245 -1.73 9.13 -10.44
CA THR A 245 -0.98 9.89 -9.44
C THR A 245 -1.48 9.60 -8.02
N TYR A 246 -0.88 10.25 -7.01
CA TYR A 246 -1.44 10.26 -5.66
C TYR A 246 -2.83 10.91 -5.66
N ASP A 247 -3.74 10.34 -4.87
CA ASP A 247 -5.07 10.88 -4.59
C ASP A 247 -5.48 10.49 -3.16
N ARG A 248 -4.90 11.19 -2.18
CA ARG A 248 -5.11 10.89 -0.76
C ARG A 248 -6.56 11.08 -0.33
N LEU A 249 -7.29 12.00 -0.97
CA LEU A 249 -8.71 12.23 -0.69
C LEU A 249 -9.55 11.00 -1.02
N ASN A 250 -9.18 10.27 -2.07
CA ASN A 250 -9.79 8.99 -2.46
C ASN A 250 -8.90 7.80 -2.08
N GLY A 251 -8.18 7.88 -0.96
CA GLY A 251 -7.46 6.75 -0.35
C GLY A 251 -6.36 6.12 -1.22
N ARG A 252 -5.85 6.84 -2.24
CA ARG A 252 -4.71 6.40 -3.07
C ARG A 252 -3.44 7.10 -2.65
N PHE A 253 -2.64 6.39 -1.87
CA PHE A 253 -1.38 6.89 -1.30
C PHE A 253 -0.15 6.48 -2.12
N TYR A 254 -0.33 6.21 -3.41
CA TYR A 254 0.77 5.80 -4.29
C TYR A 254 0.55 6.31 -5.71
N ALA A 255 1.63 6.45 -6.45
CA ALA A 255 1.59 6.81 -7.86
C ALA A 255 2.20 5.68 -8.68
N VAL A 256 1.66 5.47 -9.89
CA VAL A 256 2.17 4.51 -10.86
C VAL A 256 2.30 5.21 -12.20
N SER A 257 3.48 5.06 -12.81
CA SER A 257 3.75 5.49 -14.18
C SER A 257 4.05 4.27 -15.04
N CYS A 258 3.69 4.30 -16.32
CA CYS A 258 3.96 3.18 -17.23
C CYS A 258 4.57 3.70 -18.54
N THR A 259 5.60 3.01 -19.02
CA THR A 259 6.29 3.31 -20.29
C THR A 259 6.28 2.11 -21.23
N GLY A 260 6.58 2.32 -22.52
CA GLY A 260 6.59 1.27 -23.55
C GLY A 260 5.57 1.50 -24.68
N SER A 261 5.78 0.86 -25.83
CA SER A 261 4.88 0.89 -27.00
C SER A 261 4.39 -0.53 -27.34
N GLY A 262 3.20 -0.64 -27.93
CA GLY A 262 2.59 -1.94 -28.24
C GLY A 262 1.72 -2.51 -27.10
N THR A 263 1.69 -3.84 -26.97
CA THR A 263 0.79 -4.55 -26.04
C THR A 263 1.35 -4.73 -24.64
N GLN A 264 2.64 -4.44 -24.40
CA GLN A 264 3.27 -4.53 -23.08
C GLN A 264 3.68 -3.15 -22.59
N ARG A 265 3.54 -2.91 -21.29
CA ARG A 265 4.02 -1.71 -20.60
C ARG A 265 4.90 -2.11 -19.43
N ASN A 266 5.91 -1.30 -19.18
CA ASN A 266 6.75 -1.35 -18.00
C ASN A 266 6.23 -0.31 -17.00
N CYS A 267 5.62 -0.77 -15.91
CA CYS A 267 4.99 0.08 -14.91
C CYS A 267 5.85 0.16 -13.64
N PHE A 268 5.88 1.34 -13.03
CA PHE A 268 6.66 1.66 -11.84
C PHE A 268 5.76 2.36 -10.82
N GLY A 269 5.56 1.71 -9.68
CA GLY A 269 4.80 2.22 -8.56
C GLY A 269 5.69 2.65 -7.40
N GLN A 270 5.28 3.73 -6.74
CA GLN A 270 5.97 4.32 -5.59
C GLN A 270 4.92 4.80 -4.58
N TRP A 271 5.14 4.51 -3.31
CA TRP A 271 4.31 5.05 -2.24
C TRP A 271 4.52 6.56 -2.07
N ASP A 272 3.54 7.29 -1.55
CA ASP A 272 3.63 8.72 -1.29
C ASP A 272 4.79 9.02 -0.34
N TYR A 273 5.64 9.96 -0.72
CA TYR A 273 6.81 10.32 0.08
C TYR A 273 6.42 10.98 1.40
N GLN A 274 5.22 11.53 1.53
CA GLN A 274 4.79 12.18 2.78
C GLN A 274 4.69 11.21 3.97
N ASP A 275 4.58 9.91 3.71
CA ASP A 275 4.48 8.87 4.74
C ASP A 275 5.88 8.41 5.17
N THR A 276 6.51 9.21 6.04
CA THR A 276 7.90 9.04 6.49
C THR A 276 8.14 7.78 7.31
N GLN A 277 7.09 7.11 7.80
CA GLN A 277 7.19 5.81 8.45
C GLN A 277 7.64 4.68 7.49
N TYR A 278 7.57 4.91 6.17
CA TYR A 278 8.06 3.96 5.15
C TYR A 278 9.44 4.34 4.60
N TYR A 279 10.17 5.18 5.35
CA TYR A 279 11.58 5.42 5.12
C TYR A 279 12.35 4.44 5.99
N TYR A 280 12.94 3.45 5.36
CA TYR A 280 13.79 2.48 6.03
C TYR A 280 15.26 2.92 5.90
N LEU A 281 16.00 2.76 6.98
CA LEU A 281 17.35 3.30 7.12
C LEU A 281 18.35 2.19 7.44
N PRO A 282 19.67 2.46 7.28
CA PRO A 282 20.70 1.50 7.65
C PRO A 282 20.48 0.94 9.06
N GLY A 283 20.62 -0.38 9.20
CA GLY A 283 20.42 -1.09 10.46
C GLY A 283 18.96 -1.46 10.80
N ASP A 284 17.95 -0.97 10.09
CA ASP A 284 16.58 -1.50 10.24
C ASP A 284 16.59 -2.98 9.80
N ARG A 285 16.01 -3.87 10.63
CA ARG A 285 15.83 -5.29 10.29
C ARG A 285 14.40 -5.51 9.84
N LEU A 286 14.25 -5.97 8.61
CA LEU A 286 12.98 -6.10 7.93
C LEU A 286 12.75 -7.56 7.52
N ARG A 287 11.52 -8.04 7.60
CA ARG A 287 11.08 -9.22 6.84
C ARG A 287 10.34 -8.73 5.60
N ILE A 288 10.87 -9.02 4.43
CA ILE A 288 10.29 -8.61 3.16
C ILE A 288 9.71 -9.86 2.50
N VAL A 289 8.44 -9.78 2.10
CA VAL A 289 7.70 -10.83 1.41
C VAL A 289 7.24 -10.31 0.05
N VAL A 290 7.56 -11.06 -1.00
CA VAL A 290 7.06 -10.84 -2.36
C VAL A 290 6.40 -12.12 -2.83
N ALA A 291 5.08 -12.13 -2.79
CA ALA A 291 4.30 -13.34 -3.07
C ALA A 291 3.07 -13.04 -3.94
N SER A 292 2.52 -14.09 -4.54
CA SER A 292 1.27 -14.01 -5.28
C SER A 292 0.08 -14.11 -4.34
N PRO A 293 -0.69 -13.03 -4.13
CA PRO A 293 -1.92 -13.11 -3.35
C PRO A 293 -3.05 -13.81 -4.11
N GLU A 294 -3.02 -13.75 -5.44
CA GLU A 294 -3.99 -14.38 -6.34
C GLU A 294 -3.39 -14.57 -7.76
N PRO A 295 -3.94 -15.47 -8.58
CA PRO A 295 -3.39 -15.80 -9.89
C PRO A 295 -3.18 -14.58 -10.81
N GLY A 296 -1.96 -14.42 -11.31
CA GLY A 296 -1.54 -13.34 -12.20
C GLY A 296 -1.23 -12.03 -11.50
N LYS A 297 -1.13 -12.03 -10.16
CA LYS A 297 -0.86 -10.85 -9.34
C LYS A 297 0.30 -11.07 -8.38
N MET A 298 0.83 -9.98 -7.83
CA MET A 298 1.90 -9.96 -6.84
C MET A 298 1.68 -8.82 -5.84
N GLN A 299 2.23 -8.97 -4.65
CA GLN A 299 2.20 -7.95 -3.60
C GLN A 299 3.54 -7.94 -2.85
N LEU A 300 3.98 -6.73 -2.48
CA LEU A 300 5.09 -6.49 -1.56
C LEU A 300 4.54 -6.28 -0.16
N GLN A 301 5.11 -6.98 0.82
CA GLN A 301 4.87 -6.73 2.23
C GLN A 301 6.22 -6.59 2.94
N ILE A 302 6.30 -5.66 3.88
CA ILE A 302 7.48 -5.38 4.68
C ILE A 302 7.03 -5.34 6.15
N GLU A 303 7.61 -6.19 6.96
CA GLU A 303 7.42 -6.24 8.41
C GLU A 303 8.69 -5.70 9.07
N VAL A 304 8.57 -4.68 9.92
CA VAL A 304 9.68 -4.16 10.71
C VAL A 304 9.90 -5.08 11.90
N ILE A 305 10.99 -5.84 11.88
CA ILE A 305 11.36 -6.78 12.95
C ILE A 305 12.06 -6.03 14.08
N GLU A 306 13.07 -5.22 13.73
CA GLU A 306 13.82 -4.39 14.67
C GLU A 306 14.11 -3.02 14.03
N LYS A 307 13.99 -1.97 14.82
CA LYS A 307 14.36 -0.60 14.43
C LYS A 307 15.87 -0.43 14.56
N SER A 308 16.46 0.36 13.69
CA SER A 308 17.88 0.69 13.74
C SER A 308 18.26 1.35 15.06
N THR A 309 19.38 0.91 15.62
CA THR A 309 20.04 1.54 16.77
C THR A 309 21.31 2.30 16.36
N LEU A 310 21.59 2.41 15.06
CA LEU A 310 22.77 3.13 14.57
C LEU A 310 22.60 4.63 14.81
N ALA A 311 23.63 5.28 15.35
CA ALA A 311 23.61 6.72 15.65
C ALA A 311 23.20 7.54 14.42
N TYR A 312 23.78 7.24 13.25
CA TYR A 312 23.43 7.86 11.97
C TYR A 312 21.93 7.81 11.67
N SER A 313 21.31 6.64 11.77
CA SER A 313 19.88 6.46 11.44
C SER A 313 18.97 7.15 12.45
N LEU A 314 19.35 7.14 13.73
CA LEU A 314 18.61 7.84 14.80
C LEU A 314 18.69 9.36 14.63
N GLU A 315 19.88 9.89 14.37
CA GLU A 315 20.13 11.31 14.11
C GLU A 315 19.36 11.77 12.88
N LEU A 316 19.47 11.03 11.76
CA LEU A 316 18.80 11.37 10.51
C LEU A 316 17.27 11.46 10.66
N ARG A 317 16.65 10.51 11.38
CA ARG A 317 15.20 10.57 11.69
C ARG A 317 14.87 11.79 12.55
N SER A 318 15.63 12.00 13.63
CA SER A 318 15.41 13.10 14.59
C SER A 318 15.56 14.47 13.93
N GLU A 319 16.58 14.66 13.10
CA GLU A 319 16.84 15.91 12.41
C GLU A 319 15.70 16.31 11.48
N ASN A 320 15.15 15.35 10.74
CA ASN A 320 14.06 15.56 9.78
C ASN A 320 12.66 15.43 10.38
N GLY A 321 12.53 15.03 11.65
CA GLY A 321 11.23 14.79 12.28
C GLY A 321 10.46 13.64 11.64
N TRP A 322 11.17 12.64 11.10
CA TRP A 322 10.54 11.45 10.52
C TRP A 322 9.96 10.54 11.59
N LYS A 323 8.87 9.86 11.23
CA LYS A 323 8.27 8.84 12.10
C LYS A 323 9.20 7.62 12.24
N ASP A 324 8.95 6.83 13.27
CA ASP A 324 9.52 5.50 13.40
C ASP A 324 9.08 4.61 12.22
N PRO A 325 9.90 3.62 11.82
CA PRO A 325 9.53 2.74 10.73
C PRO A 325 8.35 1.84 11.12
N GLU A 326 7.42 1.65 10.19
CA GLU A 326 6.23 0.82 10.35
C GLU A 326 6.14 -0.27 9.27
N ASN A 327 5.28 -1.26 9.50
CA ASN A 327 4.99 -2.29 8.51
C ASN A 327 4.34 -1.67 7.26
N PHE A 328 4.72 -2.15 6.08
CA PHE A 328 4.22 -1.67 4.80
C PHE A 328 3.60 -2.80 3.99
N ILE A 329 2.50 -2.51 3.30
CA ILE A 329 1.90 -3.41 2.32
C ILE A 329 1.59 -2.60 1.06
N SER A 330 2.14 -3.04 -0.07
CA SER A 330 1.80 -2.43 -1.36
C SER A 330 0.37 -2.76 -1.77
N PRO A 331 -0.20 -2.00 -2.72
CA PRO A 331 -1.30 -2.49 -3.52
C PRO A 331 -0.96 -3.83 -4.16
N ILE A 332 -1.98 -4.62 -4.50
CA ILE A 332 -1.80 -5.74 -5.41
C ILE A 332 -1.54 -5.18 -6.82
N PHE A 333 -0.47 -5.63 -7.46
CA PHE A 333 -0.14 -5.23 -8.82
C PHE A 333 -0.08 -6.42 -9.78
N SER A 334 -0.12 -6.11 -11.07
CA SER A 334 -0.13 -7.09 -12.15
C SER A 334 1.20 -7.85 -12.21
N SER A 335 1.15 -9.19 -12.27
CA SER A 335 2.32 -10.04 -12.49
C SER A 335 1.91 -11.26 -13.33
N PRO A 336 1.82 -11.12 -14.67
CA PRO A 336 1.20 -12.13 -15.52
C PRO A 336 1.83 -13.53 -15.39
N GLY A 337 1.00 -14.48 -14.94
CA GLY A 337 1.37 -15.88 -14.75
C GLY A 337 1.86 -16.24 -13.33
N GLN A 338 2.14 -15.26 -12.48
CA GLN A 338 2.52 -15.54 -11.09
C GLN A 338 1.36 -16.23 -10.34
N GLY A 339 1.66 -17.20 -9.47
CA GLY A 339 0.61 -17.91 -8.71
C GLY A 339 -0.35 -18.76 -9.56
N THR A 340 0.01 -19.03 -10.83
CA THR A 340 -0.72 -19.96 -11.71
C THR A 340 0.00 -21.32 -11.76
N ASN A 341 -0.45 -22.21 -12.65
CA ASN A 341 0.19 -23.51 -12.88
C ASN A 341 1.46 -23.46 -13.76
N ILE A 342 2.02 -22.28 -14.03
CA ILE A 342 3.27 -22.15 -14.79
C ILE A 342 4.46 -22.08 -13.83
N LYS A 343 5.63 -22.48 -14.33
CA LYS A 343 6.89 -22.33 -13.60
C LYS A 343 7.32 -20.87 -13.59
N THR A 344 7.73 -20.39 -12.42
CA THR A 344 8.24 -19.03 -12.17
C THR A 344 9.59 -19.12 -11.48
N SER A 345 10.38 -18.06 -11.54
CA SER A 345 11.59 -17.92 -10.73
C SER A 345 11.52 -16.66 -9.88
N PHE A 346 12.25 -16.67 -8.77
CA PHE A 346 12.45 -15.51 -7.92
C PHE A 346 13.92 -15.19 -7.77
N LYS A 347 14.23 -13.90 -7.63
CA LYS A 347 15.57 -13.39 -7.34
C LYS A 347 15.54 -12.49 -6.11
N ARG A 348 16.67 -12.38 -5.43
CA ARG A 348 17.03 -11.25 -4.56
C ARG A 348 18.29 -10.58 -5.09
N VAL A 349 18.39 -9.27 -4.92
CA VAL A 349 19.45 -8.45 -5.50
C VAL A 349 19.85 -7.34 -4.53
N ASN A 350 21.16 -7.17 -4.37
CA ASN A 350 21.79 -5.95 -3.88
C ASN A 350 22.41 -5.25 -5.09
N ALA A 351 22.11 -3.97 -5.30
CA ALA A 351 22.65 -3.24 -6.45
C ALA A 351 23.06 -1.81 -6.10
N ILE A 352 24.01 -1.30 -6.89
CA ILE A 352 24.30 0.12 -7.08
C ILE A 352 23.89 0.41 -8.52
N ASP A 353 22.63 0.80 -8.71
CA ASP A 353 22.08 1.13 -10.02
C ASP A 353 22.64 2.47 -10.51
N GLN A 354 23.01 2.55 -11.78
CA GLN A 354 23.61 3.75 -12.35
C GLN A 354 22.64 4.45 -13.31
N VAL A 355 22.39 5.73 -13.06
CA VAL A 355 21.45 6.55 -13.83
C VAL A 355 21.78 6.47 -15.33
N ALA A 356 20.78 6.09 -16.13
CA ALA A 356 20.84 6.01 -17.60
C ALA A 356 21.97 5.12 -18.17
N ASN A 357 22.37 4.09 -17.41
CA ASN A 357 23.48 3.20 -17.77
C ASN A 357 23.07 1.75 -18.12
N GLU A 358 21.78 1.44 -18.14
CA GLU A 358 21.29 0.11 -18.52
C GLU A 358 21.84 -0.33 -19.89
N GLY A 359 22.38 -1.54 -19.98
CA GLY A 359 22.94 -2.09 -21.22
C GLY A 359 24.35 -1.59 -21.57
N LYS A 360 24.93 -0.68 -20.78
CA LYS A 360 26.28 -0.12 -20.99
C LYS A 360 27.26 -0.64 -19.93
N PRO A 361 28.58 -0.64 -20.17
CA PRO A 361 29.55 -0.97 -19.13
C PRO A 361 29.31 -0.13 -17.87
N ALA A 362 29.46 -0.74 -16.69
CA ALA A 362 29.35 -0.02 -15.43
C ALA A 362 30.40 1.11 -15.41
N THR A 363 29.95 2.31 -15.06
CA THR A 363 30.82 3.48 -14.91
C THR A 363 31.61 3.35 -13.61
N SER A 364 32.92 3.63 -13.64
CA SER A 364 33.75 3.61 -12.45
C SER A 364 33.19 4.52 -11.35
N THR A 365 33.28 4.05 -10.11
CA THR A 365 32.78 4.74 -8.93
C THR A 365 33.49 4.25 -7.68
N THR A 366 33.48 5.08 -6.65
CA THR A 366 33.93 4.80 -5.30
C THR A 366 32.76 4.68 -4.32
N THR A 367 31.52 4.69 -4.83
CA THR A 367 30.31 4.43 -4.03
C THR A 367 30.36 3.04 -3.40
N GLU A 368 30.12 2.94 -2.09
CA GLU A 368 30.11 1.68 -1.34
C GLU A 368 28.73 1.42 -0.74
N VAL A 369 28.32 0.15 -0.71
CA VAL A 369 27.14 -0.33 0.02
C VAL A 369 27.57 -1.56 0.79
N PHE A 370 27.55 -1.51 2.11
CA PHE A 370 28.22 -2.52 2.93
C PHE A 370 27.37 -2.98 4.12
N ASP A 371 27.70 -4.18 4.58
CA ASP A 371 27.06 -4.85 5.71
C ASP A 371 25.55 -5.09 5.51
N THR A 372 25.13 -5.42 4.29
CA THR A 372 23.80 -6.02 4.13
C THR A 372 23.83 -7.40 4.79
N ILE A 373 22.95 -7.66 5.74
CA ILE A 373 22.83 -8.97 6.38
C ILE A 373 21.51 -9.60 5.95
N TRP A 374 21.55 -10.53 5.02
CA TRP A 374 20.44 -11.44 4.77
C TRP A 374 20.48 -12.54 5.84
N HIS A 375 19.55 -12.52 6.80
CA HIS A 375 19.50 -13.51 7.88
C HIS A 375 18.97 -14.87 7.39
N ASN A 376 18.16 -14.84 6.33
CA ASN A 376 17.61 -16.02 5.66
C ASN A 376 16.99 -15.60 4.33
N THR A 377 16.69 -16.57 3.47
CA THR A 377 15.84 -16.39 2.29
C THR A 377 15.11 -17.68 1.98
N TYR A 378 13.79 -17.59 1.86
CA TYR A 378 12.92 -18.73 1.58
C TYR A 378 12.08 -18.49 0.33
N LEU A 379 11.99 -19.51 -0.51
CA LEU A 379 11.03 -19.57 -1.61
C LEU A 379 9.73 -20.19 -1.11
N TYR A 380 8.59 -19.79 -1.66
CA TYR A 380 7.29 -20.38 -1.35
C TYR A 380 6.87 -21.39 -2.40
N ARG A 381 6.41 -22.56 -1.96
CA ARG A 381 5.87 -23.62 -2.81
C ARG A 381 4.72 -24.33 -2.12
N VAL A 382 3.75 -24.79 -2.91
CA VAL A 382 2.69 -25.67 -2.40
C VAL A 382 3.19 -27.12 -2.39
N ILE A 383 3.15 -27.75 -1.23
CA ILE A 383 3.49 -29.16 -1.01
C ILE A 383 2.37 -29.74 -0.15
N ASP A 384 1.79 -30.87 -0.56
CA ASP A 384 0.67 -31.52 0.14
C ASP A 384 -0.50 -30.56 0.45
N ASN A 385 -0.87 -29.74 -0.54
CA ASN A 385 -1.92 -28.70 -0.46
C ASN A 385 -1.68 -27.61 0.60
N GLN A 386 -0.45 -27.44 1.07
CA GLN A 386 -0.06 -26.37 2.00
C GLN A 386 1.13 -25.57 1.47
N ILE A 387 1.12 -24.27 1.72
CA ILE A 387 2.26 -23.41 1.37
C ILE A 387 3.37 -23.65 2.40
N HIS A 388 4.59 -23.86 1.90
CA HIS A 388 5.78 -24.04 2.70
C HIS A 388 6.88 -23.05 2.31
N ARG A 389 7.75 -22.76 3.28
CA ARG A 389 9.00 -22.03 3.09
C ARG A 389 10.13 -23.00 2.80
N ILE A 390 10.76 -22.83 1.64
CA ILE A 390 11.86 -23.68 1.18
C ILE A 390 13.14 -22.85 1.25
N PRO A 391 14.15 -23.24 2.04
CA PRO A 391 15.40 -22.48 2.15
C PRO A 391 16.09 -22.35 0.78
N MET A 392 16.46 -21.12 0.41
CA MET A 392 17.19 -20.83 -0.82
C MET A 392 18.68 -21.13 -0.64
N THR A 393 19.01 -22.41 -0.47
CA THR A 393 20.37 -22.91 -0.27
C THR A 393 21.22 -22.79 -1.54
N LYS A 394 22.52 -23.10 -1.42
CA LYS A 394 23.48 -23.11 -2.55
C LYS A 394 23.00 -23.96 -3.74
N GLU A 395 22.30 -25.06 -3.49
CA GLU A 395 21.77 -25.93 -4.55
C GLU A 395 20.60 -25.27 -5.29
N ARG A 396 19.85 -24.38 -4.63
CA ARG A 396 18.68 -23.66 -5.16
C ARG A 396 19.00 -22.24 -5.61
N ALA A 397 20.27 -21.86 -5.62
CA ALA A 397 20.74 -20.51 -5.86
C ALA A 397 21.76 -20.47 -7.01
N ALA A 398 21.42 -19.74 -8.07
CA ALA A 398 22.40 -19.24 -9.03
C ALA A 398 22.86 -17.85 -8.59
N ILE A 399 24.16 -17.72 -8.31
CA ILE A 399 24.77 -16.48 -7.82
C ILE A 399 25.47 -15.76 -8.97
N MET A 400 25.27 -14.44 -9.05
CA MET A 400 25.92 -13.57 -10.02
C MET A 400 26.51 -12.36 -9.30
N ASP A 401 27.82 -12.20 -9.45
CA ASP A 401 28.59 -11.08 -8.90
C ASP A 401 29.07 -10.21 -10.08
N CYS A 402 28.42 -9.07 -10.28
CA CYS A 402 28.56 -8.26 -11.50
C CYS A 402 29.00 -6.82 -11.19
N PRO A 403 29.77 -6.19 -12.09
CA PRO A 403 30.32 -6.74 -13.34
C PRO A 403 31.56 -7.63 -13.14
N ASN A 404 32.18 -7.58 -11.95
CA ASN A 404 33.35 -8.37 -11.58
C ASN A 404 33.19 -8.82 -10.11
N PRO A 405 33.39 -10.11 -9.79
CA PRO A 405 33.34 -10.62 -8.42
C PRO A 405 34.26 -9.90 -7.42
N ASN A 406 35.39 -9.33 -7.84
CA ASN A 406 36.31 -8.65 -6.93
C ASN A 406 35.68 -7.41 -6.25
N PHE A 407 34.64 -6.83 -6.85
CA PHE A 407 33.90 -5.70 -6.27
C PHE A 407 32.88 -6.11 -5.21
N ILE A 408 32.75 -7.41 -4.92
CA ILE A 408 31.72 -7.94 -4.03
C ILE A 408 32.39 -8.84 -2.99
N SER A 409 32.25 -8.47 -1.72
CA SER A 409 32.59 -9.35 -0.60
C SER A 409 31.33 -9.95 -0.03
N ARG A 410 31.29 -11.29 0.05
CA ARG A 410 30.16 -12.00 0.62
C ARG A 410 30.56 -13.28 1.33
N THR A 411 29.77 -13.69 2.30
CA THR A 411 29.89 -15.02 2.91
C THR A 411 29.31 -16.09 1.97
N GLU A 412 29.54 -17.37 2.25
CA GLU A 412 28.75 -18.41 1.61
C GLU A 412 27.29 -18.37 2.08
N LEU A 413 26.37 -18.87 1.26
CA LEU A 413 24.97 -19.07 1.64
C LEU A 413 24.89 -20.11 2.77
N ASP A 414 24.25 -19.74 3.87
CA ASP A 414 23.99 -20.68 4.95
C ASP A 414 22.81 -21.64 4.63
N LYS A 415 22.51 -22.55 5.55
CA LYS A 415 21.42 -23.54 5.41
C LYS A 415 20.01 -22.94 5.27
N ASN A 416 19.85 -21.67 5.64
CA ASN A 416 18.60 -20.91 5.56
C ASN A 416 18.61 -19.91 4.38
N GLY A 417 19.64 -19.90 3.54
CA GLY A 417 19.82 -18.90 2.48
C GLY A 417 20.32 -17.54 2.98
N GLY A 418 20.84 -17.47 4.21
CA GLY A 418 21.44 -16.27 4.78
C GLY A 418 22.82 -15.97 4.18
N GLU A 419 23.18 -14.69 4.12
CA GLU A 419 24.43 -14.18 3.54
C GLU A 419 24.73 -12.76 4.06
N VAL A 420 26.00 -12.43 4.28
CA VAL A 420 26.44 -11.04 4.49
C VAL A 420 27.12 -10.54 3.23
N ILE A 421 26.78 -9.33 2.77
CA ILE A 421 27.21 -8.81 1.47
C ILE A 421 27.61 -7.34 1.56
N SER A 422 28.71 -7.01 0.90
CA SER A 422 29.18 -5.65 0.64
C SER A 422 29.60 -5.49 -0.83
N ILE A 423 29.19 -4.39 -1.45
CA ILE A 423 29.56 -3.97 -2.81
C ILE A 423 30.50 -2.77 -2.69
N HIS A 424 31.73 -2.93 -3.19
CA HIS A 424 32.83 -1.95 -3.10
C HIS A 424 33.59 -1.87 -4.44
N PRO A 425 33.05 -1.14 -5.44
CA PRO A 425 33.62 -1.01 -6.79
C PRO A 425 35.05 -0.49 -6.92
N ASN A 426 35.65 0.03 -5.83
CA ASN A 426 36.98 0.66 -5.83
C ASN A 426 38.04 -0.12 -5.06
N ARG A 427 37.77 -1.36 -4.65
CA ARG A 427 38.79 -2.18 -3.99
C ARG A 427 39.70 -2.79 -5.06
N GLU A 428 40.88 -2.20 -5.24
CA GLU A 428 42.00 -2.88 -5.90
C GLU A 428 42.44 -4.07 -5.03
N ASP A 429 42.79 -5.17 -5.70
CA ASP A 429 43.13 -6.48 -5.11
C ASP A 429 44.18 -6.43 -3.99
#